data_AF-A0A524H9C5-F1
#
_entry.id   AF-A0A524H9C5-F1
#
_cell.length_a   1.000
_cell.length_b   1.000
_cell.length_c   1.000
_cell.angle_alpha   90.00
_cell.angle_beta   90.00
_cell.angle_gamma   90.00
#
_symmetry.space_group_name_H-M   'P 1'
#
loop_
_entity.id
_entity.type
_entity.pdbx_description
1 polymer ?
#
loop_
_entity_poly.entity_id
_entity_poly.type
_entity_poly.pdbx_seq_one_letter_code
_entity_poly.pdbx_strand_id
1 'polypeptide(L)'
;MKAFLAAARDTNLTLMASYWGGSAGPAATSKQPPDYEKRIRILQKYLTSDSSRVAGLGTVDGHPDQVMVTMQMFVGNCRNNVPFIVGKWKDQYIVQNVDVTMTATPGRPCNDQGTPM
;
A
#
# COMPACT_ATOMS: atom_id res chain seq x y z
N MET A 1 6.93 1.05 -5.21
CA MET A 1 5.63 0.33 -5.22
C MET A 1 5.77 -1.20 -5.32
N LYS A 2 6.28 -1.76 -6.43
CA LYS A 2 6.43 -3.22 -6.58
C LYS A 2 7.14 -3.90 -5.40
N ALA A 3 8.26 -3.33 -4.94
CA ALA A 3 9.02 -3.83 -3.79
C ALA A 3 8.23 -3.81 -2.46
N PHE A 4 7.38 -2.79 -2.25
CA PHE A 4 6.52 -2.70 -1.06
C PHE A 4 5.45 -3.80 -1.04
N LEU A 5 4.78 -4.03 -2.17
CA LEU A 5 3.77 -5.08 -2.29
C LEU A 5 4.39 -6.48 -2.25
N ALA A 6 5.58 -6.67 -2.82
CA ALA A 6 6.35 -7.90 -2.68
C ALA A 6 6.69 -8.18 -1.20
N ALA A 7 7.17 -7.16 -0.47
CA ALA A 7 7.43 -7.27 0.96
C ALA A 7 6.17 -7.61 1.78
N ALA A 8 5.01 -7.07 1.39
CA ALA A 8 3.73 -7.40 2.02
C ALA A 8 3.34 -8.86 1.81
N ARG A 9 3.46 -9.36 0.58
CA ARG A 9 3.20 -10.76 0.22
C ARG A 9 4.13 -11.72 0.94
N ASP A 10 5.41 -11.36 1.07
CA ASP A 10 6.43 -12.17 1.74
C ASP A 10 6.40 -12.00 3.27
N THR A 11 5.41 -11.26 3.82
CA THR A 11 5.24 -10.95 5.26
C THR A 11 6.48 -10.30 5.89
N ASN A 12 7.30 -9.61 5.10
CA ASN A 12 8.52 -8.96 5.55
C ASN A 12 8.22 -7.54 6.04
N LEU A 13 7.76 -7.43 7.29
CA LEU A 13 7.35 -6.15 7.90
C LEU A 13 8.51 -5.14 7.98
N THR A 14 9.75 -5.60 8.17
CA THR A 14 10.93 -4.72 8.20
C THR A 14 11.18 -4.10 6.84
N LEU A 15 11.09 -4.88 5.76
CA LEU A 15 11.23 -4.37 4.39
C LEU A 15 10.03 -3.53 3.96
N MET A 16 8.81 -3.85 4.43
CA MET A 16 7.68 -2.94 4.27
C MET A 16 7.95 -1.59 4.91
N ALA A 17 8.53 -1.56 6.12
CA ALA A 17 8.87 -0.34 6.84
C ALA A 17 9.98 0.49 6.18
N SER A 18 10.81 -0.11 5.31
CA SER A 18 11.78 0.67 4.51
C SER A 18 11.14 1.37 3.31
N TYR A 19 9.94 0.95 2.90
CA TYR A 19 9.21 1.56 1.78
C TYR A 19 7.94 2.30 2.21
N TRP A 20 7.61 2.28 3.49
CA TRP A 20 6.44 2.96 4.06
C TRP A 20 6.88 3.92 5.16
N GLY A 21 6.27 5.10 5.22
CA GLY A 21 6.62 6.11 6.20
C GLY A 21 5.93 7.44 5.92
N GLY A 22 6.58 8.55 6.28
CA GLY A 22 6.03 9.89 6.09
C GLY A 22 7.09 10.88 5.63
N SER A 23 6.86 12.17 5.85
CA SER A 23 7.84 13.23 5.54
C SER A 23 9.20 13.04 6.24
N ALA A 24 9.20 12.45 7.42
CA ALA A 24 10.43 12.08 8.15
C ALA A 24 11.22 10.92 7.49
N GLY A 25 10.67 10.27 6.47
CA GLY A 25 11.27 9.14 5.75
C GLY A 25 10.71 7.78 6.13
N PRO A 26 11.38 6.70 5.71
CA PRO A 26 10.98 5.33 5.98
C PRO A 26 10.82 5.06 7.47
N ALA A 27 9.73 4.40 7.86
CA ALA A 27 9.44 4.07 9.25
C ALA A 27 10.51 3.16 9.87
N ALA A 28 11.16 2.31 9.06
CA ALA A 28 12.27 1.47 9.51
C ALA A 28 13.40 2.29 10.16
N THR A 29 13.68 3.48 9.62
CA THR A 29 14.75 4.39 10.07
C THR A 29 14.23 5.51 10.96
N SER A 30 13.11 6.13 10.60
CA SER A 30 12.58 7.28 11.34
C SER A 30 11.89 6.89 12.63
N LYS A 31 11.45 5.62 12.73
CA LYS A 31 10.60 5.11 13.83
C LYS A 31 9.31 5.92 14.00
N GLN A 32 8.85 6.54 12.92
CA GLN A 32 7.64 7.34 12.88
C GLN A 32 6.61 6.74 11.91
N PRO A 33 5.31 6.76 12.27
CA PRO A 33 4.77 7.15 13.58
C PRO A 33 5.17 6.14 14.69
N PRO A 34 5.02 6.45 15.99
CA PRO A 34 5.42 5.56 17.08
C PRO A 34 4.74 4.18 17.04
N ASP A 35 3.57 4.09 16.41
CA ASP A 35 2.78 2.88 16.21
C ASP A 35 2.99 2.24 14.82
N TYR A 36 4.07 2.58 14.10
CA TYR A 36 4.31 2.12 12.72
C TYR A 36 4.26 0.59 12.58
N GLU A 37 4.77 -0.16 13.56
CA GLU A 37 4.78 -1.62 13.51
C GLU A 37 3.37 -2.20 13.50
N LYS A 38 2.47 -1.61 14.30
CA LYS A 38 1.06 -2.00 14.33
C LYS A 38 0.38 -1.66 13.00
N ARG A 39 0.64 -0.47 12.46
CA ARG A 39 0.05 -0.03 11.18
C ARG A 39 0.52 -0.89 10.02
N ILE A 40 1.81 -1.16 9.90
CA ILE A 40 2.37 -2.01 8.85
C ILE A 40 1.83 -3.43 8.95
N ARG A 41 1.65 -3.98 10.15
CA ARG A 41 1.03 -5.29 10.33
C ARG A 41 -0.43 -5.31 9.86
N ILE A 42 -1.19 -4.22 10.06
CA ILE A 42 -2.55 -4.08 9.52
C ILE A 42 -2.49 -4.01 7.99
N LEU A 43 -1.66 -3.13 7.44
CA LEU A 43 -1.49 -2.99 5.98
C LEU A 43 -1.11 -4.31 5.32
N GLN A 44 -0.19 -5.07 5.92
CA GLN A 44 0.24 -6.37 5.40
C GLN A 44 -0.95 -7.32 5.18
N LYS A 45 -1.91 -7.36 6.10
CA LYS A 45 -3.11 -8.21 5.98
C LYS A 45 -3.99 -7.80 4.81
N TYR A 46 -4.18 -6.50 4.58
CA TYR A 46 -5.01 -5.97 3.49
C TYR A 46 -4.31 -6.00 2.13
N LEU A 47 -2.98 -5.95 2.12
CA LEU A 47 -2.18 -5.86 0.90
C LEU A 47 -1.64 -7.21 0.42
N THR A 48 -1.91 -8.29 1.14
CA THR A 48 -1.58 -9.63 0.68
C THR A 48 -2.45 -9.96 -0.53
N SER A 49 -1.83 -10.12 -1.70
CA SER A 49 -2.50 -10.42 -2.96
C SER A 49 -1.68 -11.38 -3.82
N ASP A 50 -2.35 -12.11 -4.72
CA ASP A 50 -1.70 -13.07 -5.62
C ASP A 50 -0.84 -12.35 -6.65
N SER A 51 -1.38 -11.24 -7.17
CA SER A 51 -0.67 -10.34 -8.07
C SER A 51 -1.18 -8.91 -7.93
N SER A 52 -0.43 -7.96 -8.49
CA SER A 52 -0.83 -6.57 -8.59
C SER A 52 -0.18 -5.88 -9.79
N ARG A 53 -0.85 -4.86 -10.32
CA ARG A 53 -0.33 -4.02 -11.41
C ARG A 53 -0.75 -2.57 -11.25
N VAL A 54 0.01 -1.65 -11.83
CA VAL A 54 -0.37 -0.24 -11.86
C VAL A 54 -1.58 -0.10 -12.79
N ALA A 55 -2.65 0.53 -12.30
CA ALA A 55 -3.86 0.83 -13.05
C ALA A 55 -3.91 2.31 -13.49
N GLY A 56 -3.28 3.20 -12.74
CA GLY A 56 -3.24 4.63 -13.07
C GLY A 56 -2.31 5.42 -12.17
N LEU A 57 -2.03 6.65 -12.61
CA LEU A 57 -1.32 7.68 -11.86
C LEU A 57 -2.23 8.91 -11.77
N GLY A 58 -2.13 9.63 -10.67
CA GLY A 58 -2.88 10.86 -10.42
C GLY A 58 -2.11 11.83 -9.54
N THR A 59 -2.63 13.04 -9.43
CA THR A 59 -2.13 14.07 -8.53
C THR A 59 -2.82 13.96 -7.18
N VAL A 60 -2.19 14.52 -6.14
CA VAL A 60 -2.81 14.71 -4.83
C VAL A 60 -3.05 16.21 -4.64
N ASP A 61 -4.30 16.60 -4.46
CA ASP A 61 -4.67 18.01 -4.33
C ASP A 61 -3.98 18.65 -3.12
N GLY A 62 -3.36 19.81 -3.34
CA GLY A 62 -2.58 20.51 -2.31
C GLY A 62 -1.21 19.90 -1.97
N HIS A 63 -0.83 18.77 -2.60
CA HIS A 63 0.41 18.05 -2.32
C HIS A 63 1.21 17.76 -3.62
N PRO A 64 1.89 18.78 -4.21
CA PRO A 64 2.60 18.64 -5.47
C PRO A 64 3.83 17.70 -5.41
N ASP A 65 4.31 17.40 -4.20
CA ASP A 65 5.40 16.46 -3.92
C ASP A 65 4.92 15.00 -3.78
N GLN A 66 3.61 14.79 -3.87
CA GLN A 66 2.97 13.49 -3.77
C GLN A 66 2.29 13.08 -5.07
N VAL A 67 2.26 11.77 -5.30
CA VAL A 67 1.63 11.16 -6.46
C VAL A 67 0.67 10.09 -5.97
N MET A 68 -0.53 10.08 -6.52
CA MET A 68 -1.45 8.97 -6.35
C MET A 68 -1.12 7.87 -7.36
N VAL A 69 -0.92 6.65 -6.89
CA VAL A 69 -0.72 5.46 -7.70
C VAL A 69 -1.86 4.51 -7.43
N THR A 70 -2.74 4.32 -8.41
CA THR A 70 -3.82 3.34 -8.30
C THR A 70 -3.27 1.98 -8.69
N MET A 71 -3.28 1.03 -7.75
CA MET A 71 -2.87 -0.34 -7.99
C MET A 71 -4.10 -1.22 -8.14
N GLN A 72 -4.14 -1.98 -9.23
CA GLN A 72 -5.09 -3.08 -9.35
C GLN A 72 -4.51 -4.32 -8.68
N MET A 73 -5.18 -4.82 -7.65
CA MET A 73 -4.79 -5.98 -6.84
C MET A 73 -5.72 -7.15 -7.12
N PHE A 74 -5.15 -8.36 -7.19
CA PHE A 74 -5.87 -9.60 -7.47
C PHE A 74 -5.76 -10.58 -6.30
N VAL A 75 -6.89 -11.07 -5.79
CA VAL A 75 -6.97 -12.01 -4.67
C VAL A 75 -8.00 -13.09 -5.00
N GLY A 76 -7.57 -14.29 -5.40
CA GLY A 76 -8.45 -15.28 -6.02
C GLY A 76 -9.18 -14.67 -7.22
N ASN A 77 -10.52 -14.67 -7.18
CA ASN A 77 -11.35 -14.07 -8.22
C ASN A 77 -11.63 -12.56 -7.99
N CYS A 78 -11.10 -11.99 -6.91
CA CYS A 78 -11.27 -10.57 -6.58
C CYS A 78 -10.31 -9.68 -7.36
N ARG A 79 -10.78 -8.51 -7.77
CA ARG A 79 -10.02 -7.44 -8.40
C ARG A 79 -10.41 -6.11 -7.80
N ASN A 80 -9.44 -5.43 -7.19
CA ASN A 80 -9.67 -4.17 -6.49
C ASN A 80 -8.72 -3.10 -7.01
N ASN A 81 -9.21 -1.86 -7.16
CA ASN A 81 -8.39 -0.71 -7.46
C ASN A 81 -8.13 0.05 -6.17
N VAL A 82 -6.90 -0.03 -5.68
CA VAL A 82 -6.49 0.51 -4.38
C VAL A 82 -5.59 1.72 -4.64
N PRO A 83 -5.99 2.93 -4.21
CA PRO A 83 -5.15 4.10 -4.34
C PRO A 83 -4.07 4.13 -3.25
N PHE A 84 -2.85 4.41 -3.67
CA PHE A 84 -1.68 4.63 -2.82
C PHE A 84 -1.22 6.07 -2.99
N ILE A 85 -0.88 6.74 -1.91
CA ILE A 85 -0.15 8.00 -1.97
C ILE A 85 1.32 7.68 -1.77
N VAL A 86 2.14 8.07 -2.75
CA VAL A 86 3.59 8.00 -2.65
C VAL A 86 4.18 9.41 -2.61
N GLY A 87 5.17 9.60 -1.76
CA GLY A 87 5.91 10.85 -1.70
C GLY A 87 7.39 10.61 -1.89
N LYS A 88 8.09 11.61 -2.41
CA LYS A 88 9.55 11.56 -2.57
C LYS A 88 10.22 11.80 -1.22
N TRP A 89 11.18 10.93 -0.87
CA TRP A 89 12.09 11.12 0.25
C TRP A 89 13.51 10.89 -0.23
N LYS A 90 14.35 11.93 -0.23
CA LYS A 90 15.67 11.92 -0.89
C LYS A 90 15.52 11.41 -2.34
N ASP A 91 16.24 10.36 -2.72
CA ASP A 91 16.22 9.79 -4.06
C ASP A 91 15.28 8.57 -4.22
N GLN A 92 14.38 8.35 -3.26
CA GLN A 92 13.42 7.23 -3.31
C GLN A 92 11.98 7.70 -3.14
N TYR A 93 11.05 6.92 -3.67
CA TYR A 93 9.62 7.07 -3.42
C TYR A 93 9.18 6.10 -2.32
N ILE A 94 8.54 6.63 -1.29
CA ILE A 94 7.97 5.85 -0.20
C ILE A 94 6.45 5.97 -0.21
N VAL A 95 5.78 4.91 0.22
CA VAL A 95 4.35 4.89 0.46
C VAL A 95 4.04 5.68 1.72
N GLN A 96 3.20 6.69 1.61
CA GLN A 96 2.79 7.54 2.72
C GLN A 96 1.36 7.25 3.17
N ASN A 97 0.49 6.87 2.24
CA ASN A 97 -0.87 6.47 2.56
C ASN A 97 -1.34 5.33 1.64
N VAL A 98 -2.23 4.51 2.16
CA VAL A 98 -2.90 3.42 1.44
C VAL A 98 -4.36 3.45 1.87
N ASP A 99 -5.27 3.59 0.92
CA ASP A 99 -6.69 3.45 1.23
C ASP A 99 -7.06 1.96 1.31
N VAL A 100 -6.98 1.40 2.51
CA VAL A 100 -7.34 0.01 2.77
C VAL A 100 -8.83 -0.26 2.63
N THR A 101 -9.70 0.76 2.63
CA THR A 101 -11.14 0.55 2.46
C THR A 101 -11.50 0.08 1.05
N MET A 102 -10.62 0.37 0.08
CA MET A 102 -10.76 -0.07 -1.32
C MET A 102 -10.08 -1.42 -1.60
N THR A 103 -9.57 -2.11 -0.58
CA THR A 103 -8.95 -3.44 -0.72
C THR A 103 -9.97 -4.56 -0.49
N ALA A 104 -9.60 -5.81 -0.81
CA ALA A 104 -10.38 -6.95 -0.36
C ALA A 104 -10.32 -7.04 1.16
N THR A 105 -11.47 -7.21 1.81
CA THR A 105 -11.49 -7.47 3.25
C THR A 105 -10.81 -8.81 3.53
N PRO A 106 -9.78 -8.87 4.40
CA PRO A 106 -9.09 -10.11 4.71
C PRO A 106 -10.07 -11.17 5.23
N GLY A 107 -10.09 -12.32 4.57
CA GLY A 107 -10.95 -13.44 4.95
C GLY A 107 -12.43 -13.31 4.54
N ARG A 108 -12.82 -12.33 3.73
CA ARG A 108 -14.16 -12.28 3.12
C ARG A 108 -14.15 -12.71 1.65
N PRO A 109 -15.21 -13.40 1.18
CA PRO A 109 -15.38 -13.68 -0.24
C PRO A 109 -15.70 -12.39 -1.02
N CYS A 110 -15.36 -12.37 -2.30
CA CYS A 110 -15.83 -11.34 -3.23
C CYS A 110 -17.22 -11.64 -3.75
N ASN A 111 -17.89 -10.62 -4.29
CA ASN A 111 -19.13 -10.82 -5.00
C ASN A 111 -18.92 -11.50 -6.36
N ASP A 112 -20.03 -11.89 -7.00
CA ASP A 112 -20.02 -12.59 -8.30
C ASP A 112 -19.34 -11.76 -9.42
N GLN A 113 -19.17 -10.45 -9.22
CA GLN A 113 -18.47 -9.55 -10.14
C GLN A 113 -16.96 -9.44 -9.85
N GLY A 114 -16.47 -10.16 -8.85
CA GLY A 114 -15.08 -10.12 -8.43
C GLY A 114 -14.68 -8.80 -7.76
N THR A 115 -15.63 -8.02 -7.24
CA THR A 115 -15.36 -6.79 -6.47
C THR A 115 -15.55 -7.05 -4.97
N PRO A 116 -14.91 -6.24 -4.09
CA PRO A 116 -14.98 -6.46 -2.66
C PRO A 116 -16.38 -6.10 -2.14
N MET A 117 -16.90 -6.90 -1.20
CA MET A 117 -18.17 -6.64 -0.48
C MET A 117 -17.96 -5.82 0.79
#